data_AF-A0A0E0HGU0-F1
#
_entry.id   AF-A0A0E0HGU0-F1
#
_cell.length_a   1.000
_cell.length_b   1.000
_cell.length_c   1.000
_cell.angle_alpha   90.00
_cell.angle_beta   90.00
_cell.angle_gamma   90.00
#
_symmetry.space_group_name_H-M   'P 1'
#
loop_
_entity.id
_entity.type
_entity.pdbx_description
1 polymer ?
#
loop_
_entity_poly.entity_id
_entity_poly.type
_entity_poly.pdbx_seq_one_letter_code
_entity_poly.pdbx_strand_id
1 'polypeptide(L)'
;MITVAKTTELALQAASRIVSSGGLISVLVYIGHLGERDELDVVESFTSSLPMKTWMSCKFEMMNRPFEMMNRPMAPVLIILHKK
;
A
#
# COMPACT_ATOMS: atom_id res chain seq x y z
N MET A 1 15.70 -6.25 -6.33
CA MET A 1 14.96 -5.08 -6.86
C MET A 1 14.59 -4.24 -5.67
N ILE A 2 14.91 -2.94 -5.68
CA ILE A 2 14.63 -2.01 -4.58
C ILE A 2 13.54 -1.07 -5.09
N THR A 3 12.42 -0.97 -4.38
CA THR A 3 11.38 0.03 -4.64
C THR A 3 11.78 1.35 -3.97
N VAL A 4 11.41 2.45 -4.60
CA VAL A 4 11.50 3.78 -3.98
C VAL A 4 10.13 4.44 -4.04
N ALA A 5 9.79 5.21 -3.00
CA ALA A 5 8.47 5.80 -2.80
C ALA A 5 7.92 6.48 -4.06
N LYS A 6 8.76 7.21 -4.80
CA LYS A 6 8.34 7.87 -6.04
C LYS A 6 7.91 6.89 -7.15
N THR A 7 8.67 5.81 -7.33
CA THR A 7 8.33 4.79 -8.33
C THR A 7 7.11 3.98 -7.93
N THR A 8 6.91 3.76 -6.62
CA THR A 8 5.72 3.11 -6.05
C THR A 8 4.46 3.93 -6.31
N GLU A 9 4.51 5.25 -6.09
CA GLU A 9 3.40 6.16 -6.42
C GLU A 9 3.01 6.09 -7.90
N LEU A 10 4.01 6.18 -8.79
CA LEU A 10 3.78 6.15 -10.25
C LEU A 10 3.18 4.81 -10.69
N ALA A 11 3.63 3.69 -10.11
CA ALA A 11 3.09 2.37 -10.40
C ALA A 11 1.62 2.26 -9.97
N LEU A 12 1.26 2.77 -8.79
CA LEU A 12 -0.13 2.78 -8.30
C LEU A 12 -1.04 3.64 -9.19
N GLN A 13 -0.57 4.84 -9.57
CA GLN A 13 -1.28 5.70 -10.50
C GLN A 13 -1.52 5.00 -11.85
N ALA A 14 -0.49 4.36 -12.42
CA ALA A 14 -0.61 3.63 -13.67
C ALA A 14 -1.59 2.45 -13.55
N ALA A 15 -1.46 1.63 -12.49
CA ALA A 15 -2.33 0.50 -12.23
C ALA A 15 -3.80 0.93 -12.08
N SER A 16 -4.06 2.05 -11.39
CA SER A 16 -5.43 2.57 -11.18
C SER A 16 -6.14 2.99 -12.48
N ARG A 17 -5.37 3.41 -13.49
CA ARG A 17 -5.87 3.80 -14.81
C ARG A 17 -6.19 2.57 -15.67
N ILE A 18 -5.40 1.52 -15.55
CA ILE A 18 -5.50 0.31 -16.38
C ILE A 18 -6.54 -0.68 -15.82
N VAL A 19 -6.64 -0.79 -14.49
CA VAL A 19 -7.57 -1.74 -13.87
C VAL A 19 -9.02 -1.38 -14.22
N SER A 20 -9.78 -2.37 -14.66
CA SER A 20 -11.19 -2.22 -15.03
C SER A 20 -12.08 -2.19 -13.79
N SER A 21 -13.32 -1.73 -13.95
CA SER A 21 -14.37 -1.89 -12.93
C SER A 21 -14.52 -3.38 -12.58
N GLY A 22 -14.70 -3.67 -11.29
CA GLY A 22 -14.62 -5.00 -10.70
C GLY A 22 -13.20 -5.50 -10.39
N GLY A 23 -12.15 -4.82 -10.88
CA GLY A 23 -10.76 -5.25 -10.72
C GLY A 23 -10.14 -4.92 -9.36
N LEU A 24 -8.97 -5.52 -9.11
CA LEU A 24 -8.25 -5.45 -7.85
C LEU A 24 -6.80 -5.03 -8.04
N ILE A 25 -6.30 -4.18 -7.15
CA ILE A 25 -4.86 -3.94 -6.94
C ILE A 25 -4.54 -4.43 -5.53
N SER A 26 -3.52 -5.27 -5.40
CA SER A 26 -3.01 -5.76 -4.12
C SER A 26 -1.60 -5.24 -3.92
N VAL A 27 -1.36 -4.57 -2.80
CA VAL A 27 -0.07 -3.94 -2.48
C VAL A 27 0.42 -4.53 -1.16
N LEU A 28 1.54 -5.23 -1.21
CA LEU A 28 2.20 -5.77 -0.02
C LEU A 28 3.45 -4.93 0.27
N VAL A 29 3.41 -4.16 1.36
CA VAL A 29 4.50 -3.27 1.76
C VAL A 29 5.33 -3.98 2.82
N TYR A 30 6.60 -4.22 2.54
CA TYR A 30 7.57 -4.74 3.51
C TYR A 30 8.25 -3.57 4.21
N ILE A 31 8.35 -3.65 5.54
CA ILE A 31 8.82 -2.55 6.39
C ILE A 31 9.87 -3.12 7.37
N GLY A 32 11.01 -2.46 7.59
CA GLY A 32 12.16 -3.02 8.34
C GLY A 32 13.59 -2.69 7.84
N HIS A 33 13.78 -1.97 6.74
CA HIS A 33 15.08 -1.53 6.19
C HIS A 33 15.15 0.00 6.01
N LEU A 34 16.38 0.54 5.95
CA LEU A 34 16.64 1.99 5.81
C LEU A 34 16.00 2.55 4.53
N GLY A 35 15.05 3.49 4.68
CA GLY A 35 14.37 4.18 3.57
C GLY A 35 12.86 3.88 3.40
N GLU A 36 12.26 3.05 4.27
CA GLU A 36 10.94 2.44 4.01
C GLU A 36 9.70 3.10 4.64
N ARG A 37 9.83 4.00 5.63
CA ARG A 37 8.66 4.75 6.14
C ARG A 37 7.97 5.53 5.01
N ASP A 38 8.77 6.04 4.08
CA ASP A 38 8.30 6.80 2.93
C ASP A 38 7.40 5.98 1.98
N GLU A 39 7.56 4.65 1.88
CA GLU A 39 6.77 3.85 0.95
C GLU A 39 5.37 3.53 1.47
N LEU A 40 5.26 3.11 2.74
CA LEU A 40 3.94 2.87 3.33
C LEU A 40 3.12 4.17 3.31
N ASP A 41 3.74 5.29 3.70
CA ASP A 41 3.10 6.61 3.71
C ASP A 41 2.58 7.01 2.33
N VAL A 42 3.36 6.76 1.27
CA VAL A 42 2.92 7.01 -0.12
C VAL A 42 1.74 6.13 -0.51
N VAL A 43 1.77 4.84 -0.16
CA VAL A 43 0.68 3.90 -0.50
C VAL A 43 -0.59 4.29 0.25
N GLU A 44 -0.50 4.64 1.53
CA GLU A 44 -1.63 5.07 2.35
C GLU A 44 -2.20 6.41 1.89
N SER A 45 -1.35 7.37 1.56
CA SER A 45 -1.73 8.68 1.01
C SER A 45 -2.45 8.53 -0.33
N PHE A 46 -1.89 7.74 -1.26
CA PHE A 46 -2.53 7.42 -2.52
C PHE A 46 -3.89 6.76 -2.29
N THR A 47 -3.95 5.73 -1.45
CA THR A 47 -5.17 4.97 -1.15
C THR A 47 -6.27 5.86 -0.57
N SER A 48 -5.91 6.75 0.35
CA SER A 48 -6.85 7.68 1.00
C SER A 48 -7.35 8.77 0.05
N SER A 49 -6.61 9.06 -1.03
CA SER A 49 -7.01 10.04 -2.05
C SER A 49 -8.04 9.51 -3.07
N LEU A 50 -8.27 8.19 -3.12
CA LEU A 50 -9.14 7.59 -4.12
C LEU A 50 -10.63 7.92 -3.86
N PRO A 51 -11.43 8.23 -4.90
CA PRO A 51 -12.85 8.57 -4.70
C PRO A 51 -13.67 7.39 -4.17
N MET A 52 -14.29 7.55 -3.00
CA MET A 52 -15.08 6.48 -2.34
C MET A 52 -16.26 5.95 -3.18
N LYS A 53 -16.76 6.73 -4.15
CA LYS A 53 -17.83 6.30 -5.06
C LYS A 53 -17.36 5.24 -6.06
N THR A 54 -16.09 5.27 -6.46
CA THR A 54 -15.52 4.40 -7.50
C THR A 54 -14.48 3.42 -6.97
N TRP A 55 -14.04 3.59 -5.72
CA TRP A 55 -13.05 2.73 -5.09
C TRP A 55 -13.48 2.28 -3.70
N MET A 56 -12.96 1.13 -3.29
CA MET A 56 -12.98 0.62 -1.93
C MET A 56 -11.58 0.17 -1.57
N SER A 57 -11.11 0.51 -0.37
CA SER A 57 -9.78 0.13 0.12
C SER A 57 -9.86 -0.55 1.47
N CYS A 58 -8.96 -1.50 1.71
CA CYS A 58 -8.82 -2.20 3.00
C CYS A 58 -7.34 -2.37 3.34
N LYS A 59 -6.99 -2.14 4.61
CA LYS A 59 -5.65 -2.38 5.17
C LYS A 59 -5.72 -3.61 6.07
N PHE A 60 -4.78 -4.53 5.90
CA PHE A 60 -4.62 -5.72 6.72
C PHE A 60 -3.23 -5.68 7.35
N GLU A 61 -3.20 -5.77 8.67
CA GLU A 61 -1.98 -5.75 9.49
C GLU A 61 -1.90 -7.03 10.34
N MET A 62 -0.69 -7.43 10.72
CA MET A 62 -0.52 -8.57 11.60
C MET A 62 -0.84 -8.21 13.06
N MET A 63 -1.83 -8.89 13.63
CA MET A 63 -2.30 -8.67 15.00
C MET A 63 -1.27 -9.00 16.09
N ASN A 64 -0.42 -10.01 15.86
CA ASN A 64 0.58 -10.49 16.84
C ASN A 64 1.97 -9.88 16.64
N ARG A 65 2.13 -9.02 15.63
CA ARG A 65 3.34 -8.25 15.33
C ARG A 65 2.96 -6.86 14.85
N PRO A 66 2.39 -6.02 15.74
CA PRO A 66 1.97 -4.69 15.37
C PRO A 66 3.17 -3.84 14.92
N PHE A 67 2.88 -2.86 14.07
CA PHE A 67 3.82 -1.96 13.39
C PHE A 67 4.83 -1.28 14.34
N GLU A 68 4.48 -1.09 15.61
CA GLU A 68 5.27 -0.33 16.59
C GLU A 68 6.20 -1.16 17.48
N MET A 69 6.48 -2.42 17.15
CA MET A 69 7.36 -3.23 17.98
C MET A 69 8.84 -2.90 17.72
N MET A 70 9.39 -1.99 18.53
CA MET A 70 10.79 -1.54 18.47
C MET A 70 11.74 -2.74 18.57
N ASN A 71 12.70 -2.85 17.62
CA ASN A 71 13.73 -3.90 17.48
C ASN A 71 13.36 -5.20 16.73
N ARG A 72 12.27 -5.24 15.94
CA ARG A 72 12.01 -6.36 15.01
C ARG A 72 11.75 -5.86 13.59
N PRO A 73 12.04 -6.68 12.55
CA PRO A 73 11.54 -6.41 11.22
C PRO A 73 10.02 -6.25 11.30
N MET A 74 9.51 -5.13 10.81
CA MET A 74 8.09 -4.80 10.90
C MET A 74 7.32 -5.80 10.02
N ALA A 75 6.15 -6.21 10.50
CA ALA A 75 5.32 -7.12 9.71
C ALA A 75 4.85 -6.41 8.43
N PRO A 76 4.79 -7.12 7.29
CA PRO A 76 4.31 -6.50 6.08
C PRO A 76 2.85 -6.10 6.21
N VAL A 77 2.49 -5.00 5.56
CA VAL A 77 1.12 -4.47 5.50
C VAL A 77 0.55 -4.80 4.13
N LEU A 78 -0.64 -5.42 4.11
CA LEU A 78 -1.37 -5.66 2.87
C LEU A 78 -2.46 -4.59 2.70
N ILE A 79 -2.43 -3.89 1.57
CA ILE A 79 -3.46 -2.95 1.16
C ILE A 79 -4.13 -3.48 -0.09
N ILE A 80 -5.45 -3.58 -0.05
CA ILE A 80 -6.28 -4.02 -1.17
C ILE A 80 -7.09 -2.83 -1.66
N LEU A 81 -7.04 -2.58 -2.98
CA LEU A 81 -7.84 -1.57 -3.67
C LEU A 81 -8.75 -2.26 -4.68
N HIS A 82 -10.06 -2.12 -4.49
CA HIS A 82 -11.06 -2.62 -5.41
C HIS A 82 -11.70 -1.45 -6.18
N LYS A 83 -11.70 -1.54 -7.51
CA LYS A 83 -12.39 -0.57 -8.36
C LYS A 83 -13.82 -1.05 -8.57
N LYS A 84 -14.78 -0.24 -8.13
CA LYS A 84 -16.21 -0.53 -8.23
C LYS A 84 -16.69 -0.50 -9.68
#